data_AF-A0A9D6SGV5-F1
#
_entry.id   AF-A0A9D6SGV5-F1
#
_cell.length_a   1.000
_cell.length_b   1.000
_cell.length_c   1.000
_cell.angle_alpha   90.00
_cell.angle_beta   90.00
_cell.angle_gamma   90.00
#
_symmetry.space_group_name_H-M   'P 1'
#
loop_
_entity.id
_entity.type
_entity.pdbx_description
1 polymer ?
#
loop_
_entity_poly.entity_id
_entity_poly.type
_entity_poly.pdbx_seq_one_letter_code
_entity_poly.pdbx_strand_id
1 'polypeptide(L)'
;MLSGAAGHTYGANGIWQVNTNEHPYGPSPHGRSWGDTPWQEPFQLPGSKHLGLAQRLLTRYDWLKFEPHPDWVDPHRSKENYIRPYAVGIPGKVRIIFLPPIWDTIRIVGIEPGVNYQAFFFNPSSAKEYRLGKIVPDTTGVWEAPFTPTVGDWILVLEG
;
A
#
# COMPACT_ATOMS: atom_id res chain seq x y z
N MET A 1 -7.36 -1.05 2.13
CA MET A 1 -7.65 -0.64 0.74
C MET A 1 -7.54 -1.82 -0.21
N LEU A 2 -6.37 -2.43 -0.40
CA LEU A 2 -6.17 -3.49 -1.42
C LEU A 2 -6.89 -4.83 -1.14
N SER A 3 -7.57 -4.98 0.00
CA SER A 3 -8.40 -6.15 0.33
C SER A 3 -9.89 -5.93 0.04
N GLY A 4 -10.25 -4.97 -0.82
CA GLY A 4 -11.65 -4.71 -1.23
C GLY A 4 -12.36 -3.64 -0.40
N ALA A 5 -11.63 -2.85 0.38
CA ALA A 5 -12.22 -1.71 1.09
C ALA A 5 -12.37 -0.52 0.14
N ALA A 6 -13.53 0.14 0.15
CA ALA A 6 -13.82 1.32 -0.68
C ALA A 6 -12.91 2.53 -0.38
N GLY A 7 -12.25 2.54 0.78
CA GLY A 7 -11.33 3.60 1.20
C GLY A 7 -10.58 3.25 2.48
N HIS A 8 -10.02 4.28 3.13
CA HIS A 8 -9.35 4.16 4.42
C HIS A 8 -9.48 5.47 5.20
N THR A 9 -9.62 5.35 6.53
CA THR A 9 -9.65 6.48 7.46
C THR A 9 -8.37 6.47 8.28
N TYR A 10 -7.87 7.66 8.59
CA TYR A 10 -6.66 7.85 9.38
C TYR A 10 -6.93 8.59 10.66
N GLY A 11 -6.18 8.22 11.70
CA GLY A 11 -6.15 8.91 12.97
C GLY A 11 -4.72 8.99 13.48
N ALA A 12 -4.43 10.07 14.20
CA ALA A 12 -3.23 10.21 14.99
C ALA A 12 -3.63 10.60 16.42
N ASN A 13 -2.96 10.03 17.41
CA ASN A 13 -3.17 10.37 18.81
C ASN A 13 -2.97 11.87 19.03
N GLY A 14 -3.77 12.50 19.89
CA GLY A 14 -3.78 13.96 20.08
C GLY A 14 -4.66 14.74 19.09
N ILE A 15 -4.77 14.32 17.82
CA ILE A 15 -5.69 14.96 16.84
C ILE A 15 -7.15 14.63 17.17
N TRP A 16 -7.49 13.35 17.35
CA TRP A 16 -8.89 12.99 17.62
C TRP A 16 -9.37 13.58 18.95
N GLN A 17 -8.46 13.69 19.92
CA GLN A 17 -8.73 14.20 21.26
C GLN A 17 -8.80 15.73 21.28
N VAL A 18 -8.32 16.40 20.23
CA VAL A 18 -8.20 17.86 20.17
C VAL A 18 -7.42 18.42 21.37
N ASN A 19 -6.43 17.67 21.85
CA ASN A 19 -5.58 18.06 22.98
C ASN A 19 -4.89 19.40 22.68
N THR A 20 -4.92 20.34 23.62
CA THR A 20 -4.04 21.51 23.57
C THR A 20 -2.98 21.40 24.66
N ASN A 21 -1.92 22.20 24.57
CA ASN A 21 -0.90 22.29 25.62
C ASN A 21 -1.50 22.59 27.01
N GLU A 22 -2.57 23.39 27.04
CA GLU A 22 -3.19 23.87 28.28
C GLU A 22 -4.31 22.95 28.76
N HIS A 23 -4.99 22.28 27.83
CA HIS A 23 -6.15 21.44 28.09
C HIS A 23 -5.99 20.10 27.38
N PRO A 24 -5.36 19.11 28.05
CA PRO A 24 -5.45 17.72 27.60
C PRO A 24 -6.89 17.22 27.79
N TYR A 25 -7.33 16.31 26.92
CA TYR A 25 -8.67 15.73 26.94
C TYR A 25 -8.95 14.94 28.23
N GLY A 26 -7.90 14.42 28.86
CA GLY A 26 -7.97 13.74 30.15
C GLY A 26 -8.46 12.29 30.06
N PRO A 27 -8.80 11.69 31.21
CA PRO A 27 -9.13 10.27 31.29
C PRO A 27 -10.44 9.94 30.57
N SER A 28 -10.42 8.83 29.84
CA SER A 28 -11.62 8.17 29.31
C SER A 28 -12.49 7.61 30.46
N PRO A 29 -13.74 7.17 30.21
CA PRO A 29 -14.65 6.64 31.24
C PRO A 29 -14.05 5.53 32.13
N HIS A 30 -13.03 4.82 31.65
CA HIS A 30 -12.31 3.78 32.38
C HIS A 30 -11.12 4.31 33.23
N GLY A 31 -11.00 5.63 33.40
CA GLY A 31 -10.01 6.29 34.25
C GLY A 31 -8.61 6.48 33.64
N ARG A 32 -8.38 6.09 32.37
CA ARG A 32 -7.07 6.21 31.70
C ARG A 32 -7.11 7.22 30.54
N SER A 33 -6.05 8.01 30.37
CA SER A 33 -5.82 8.86 29.18
C SER A 33 -5.11 8.06 28.09
N TRP A 34 -5.42 8.34 26.82
CA TRP A 34 -4.69 7.81 25.65
C TRP A 34 -3.40 8.58 25.37
N GLY A 35 -3.13 9.63 26.14
CA GLY A 35 -1.97 10.51 26.01
C GLY A 35 -2.40 11.98 25.98
N ASP A 36 -1.43 12.83 26.31
CA ASP A 36 -1.63 14.28 26.46
C ASP A 36 -0.94 15.06 25.35
N THR A 37 -0.44 14.37 24.31
CA THR A 37 0.20 14.99 23.13
C THR A 37 -0.76 16.02 22.51
N PRO A 38 -0.37 17.31 22.43
CA PRO A 38 -1.17 18.36 21.81
C PRO A 38 -1.37 18.11 20.33
N TRP A 39 -2.53 18.44 19.75
CA TRP A 39 -2.84 18.19 18.34
C TRP A 39 -1.86 18.88 17.38
N GLN A 40 -1.19 19.95 17.83
CA GLN A 40 -0.17 20.70 17.10
C GLN A 40 1.08 19.89 16.73
N GLU A 41 1.36 18.80 17.45
CA GLU A 41 2.46 17.89 17.13
C GLU A 41 2.07 16.87 16.04
N PRO A 42 1.04 16.02 16.24
CA PRO A 42 0.66 14.96 15.32
C PRO A 42 0.13 15.46 13.99
N PHE A 43 -0.42 16.69 13.87
CA PHE A 43 -0.85 17.19 12.54
C PHE A 43 0.31 17.36 11.55
N GLN A 44 1.53 17.48 12.06
CA GLN A 44 2.75 17.62 11.27
C GLN A 44 3.38 16.26 10.94
N LEU A 45 2.92 15.17 11.56
CA LEU A 45 3.44 13.83 11.26
C LEU A 45 3.13 13.43 9.82
N PRO A 46 4.01 12.62 9.19
CA PRO A 46 3.92 12.35 7.76
C PRO A 46 2.77 11.43 7.35
N GLY A 47 2.04 10.83 8.30
CA GLY A 47 1.02 9.81 8.03
C GLY A 47 -0.09 10.28 7.09
N SER A 48 -0.64 11.48 7.33
CA SER A 48 -1.67 12.08 6.45
C SER A 48 -1.13 12.36 5.05
N LYS A 49 0.11 12.83 4.94
CA LYS A 49 0.80 13.03 3.67
C LYS A 49 0.96 11.72 2.91
N HIS A 50 1.39 10.64 3.57
CA HIS A 50 1.54 9.32 2.96
C HIS A 50 0.22 8.79 2.38
N LEU A 51 -0.90 9.03 3.05
CA LEU A 51 -2.22 8.69 2.51
C LEU A 51 -2.59 9.50 1.28
N GLY A 52 -2.24 10.79 1.27
CA GLY A 52 -2.33 11.61 0.07
C GLY A 52 -1.48 11.05 -1.09
N LEU A 53 -0.32 10.43 -0.81
CA LEU A 53 0.48 9.76 -1.84
C LEU A 53 -0.24 8.51 -2.38
N ALA A 54 -0.76 7.67 -1.49
CA ALA A 54 -1.50 6.46 -1.86
C ALA A 54 -2.75 6.80 -2.68
N GLN A 55 -3.54 7.79 -2.26
CA GLN A 55 -4.71 8.25 -2.99
C GLN A 55 -4.33 8.78 -4.37
N ARG A 56 -3.26 9.57 -4.49
CA ARG A 56 -2.74 10.04 -5.78
C ARG A 56 -2.27 8.93 -6.70
N LEU A 57 -1.73 7.83 -6.18
CA LEU A 57 -1.36 6.67 -7.00
C LEU A 57 -2.60 5.90 -7.48
N LEU A 58 -3.51 5.54 -6.57
CA LEU A 58 -4.68 4.71 -6.88
C LEU A 58 -5.63 5.41 -7.87
N THR A 59 -5.80 6.72 -7.74
CA THR A 59 -6.68 7.52 -8.61
C THR A 59 -6.11 7.84 -9.98
N ARG A 60 -4.89 7.38 -10.31
CA ARG A 60 -4.40 7.37 -11.70
C ARG A 60 -5.18 6.41 -12.59
N TYR A 61 -5.83 5.42 -11.98
CA TYR A 61 -6.59 4.38 -12.65
C TYR A 61 -8.06 4.45 -12.25
N ASP A 62 -8.91 3.66 -12.91
CA ASP A 62 -10.35 3.58 -12.63
C ASP A 62 -10.61 2.80 -11.32
N TRP A 63 -10.29 3.43 -10.19
CA TRP A 63 -10.33 2.84 -8.84
C TRP A 63 -11.65 2.12 -8.51
N LEU A 64 -12.77 2.59 -9.06
CA LEU A 64 -14.09 2.00 -8.82
C LEU A 64 -14.22 0.59 -9.43
N LYS A 65 -13.36 0.22 -10.38
CA LYS A 65 -13.34 -1.11 -11.01
C LYS A 65 -12.30 -2.06 -10.42
N PHE A 66 -11.59 -1.62 -9.38
CA PHE A 66 -10.54 -2.45 -8.78
C PHE A 66 -11.14 -3.64 -8.03
N GLU A 67 -10.59 -4.81 -8.29
CA GLU A 67 -10.93 -6.05 -7.61
C GLU A 67 -9.71 -6.61 -6.86
N PRO A 68 -9.88 -7.17 -5.65
CA PRO A 68 -8.80 -7.86 -4.94
C PRO A 68 -8.40 -9.14 -5.68
N HIS A 69 -7.10 -9.32 -5.89
CA HIS A 69 -6.54 -10.48 -6.57
C HIS A 69 -5.33 -11.01 -5.79
N PRO A 70 -5.51 -11.56 -4.57
CA PRO A 70 -4.39 -12.09 -3.78
C PRO A 70 -3.63 -13.20 -4.53
N ASP A 71 -4.31 -13.90 -5.44
CA ASP A 71 -3.77 -14.93 -6.32
C ASP A 71 -2.81 -14.40 -7.40
N TRP A 72 -2.67 -13.08 -7.60
CA TRP A 72 -1.71 -12.50 -8.56
C TRP A 72 -0.27 -12.40 -8.06
N VAL A 73 -0.02 -12.69 -6.79
CA VAL A 73 1.33 -12.63 -6.20
C VAL A 73 1.61 -13.86 -5.35
N ASP A 74 2.84 -14.35 -5.42
CA ASP A 74 3.31 -15.44 -4.57
C ASP A 74 4.67 -15.08 -3.93
N PRO A 75 4.78 -15.16 -2.59
CA PRO A 75 3.71 -15.44 -1.63
C PRO A 75 2.71 -14.27 -1.49
N HIS A 76 1.46 -14.58 -1.13
CA HIS A 76 0.42 -13.60 -0.77
C HIS A 76 -0.05 -13.77 0.66
N ARG A 77 -0.81 -12.78 1.17
CA ARG A 77 -1.55 -12.84 2.43
C ARG A 77 -2.29 -14.19 2.55
N SER A 78 -2.08 -14.92 3.67
CA SER A 78 -2.98 -15.98 4.16
C SER A 78 -3.54 -15.74 5.59
N LYS A 79 -4.51 -16.54 6.06
CA LYS A 79 -5.10 -16.35 7.41
C LYS A 79 -4.07 -16.58 8.51
N GLU A 80 -3.03 -17.31 8.16
CA GLU A 80 -1.88 -17.67 8.97
C GLU A 80 -0.80 -16.57 8.92
N ASN A 81 -0.76 -15.76 7.85
CA ASN A 81 0.21 -14.68 7.73
C ASN A 81 -0.34 -13.45 6.99
N TYR A 82 -0.67 -12.42 7.76
CA TYR A 82 -1.17 -11.12 7.26
C TYR A 82 -0.05 -10.17 6.81
N ILE A 83 1.22 -10.49 7.04
CA ILE A 83 2.39 -9.65 6.68
C ILE A 83 2.98 -10.12 5.34
N ARG A 84 2.16 -10.69 4.46
CA ARG A 84 2.53 -11.05 3.09
C ARG A 84 1.90 -10.07 2.11
N PRO A 85 2.39 -10.03 0.86
CA PRO A 85 1.86 -9.14 -0.18
C PRO A 85 0.34 -9.18 -0.37
N TYR A 86 -0.19 -8.03 -0.79
CA TYR A 86 -1.58 -7.84 -1.18
C TYR A 86 -1.65 -7.29 -2.60
N ALA A 87 -2.54 -7.84 -3.42
CA ALA A 87 -2.69 -7.42 -4.81
C ALA A 87 -4.14 -7.06 -5.13
N VAL A 88 -4.30 -6.03 -5.95
CA VAL A 88 -5.56 -5.51 -6.46
C VAL A 88 -5.35 -5.00 -7.88
N GLY A 89 -6.40 -4.88 -8.68
CA GLY A 89 -6.32 -4.15 -9.94
C GLY A 89 -7.46 -4.45 -10.87
N ILE A 90 -7.21 -4.26 -12.17
CA ILE A 90 -8.15 -4.53 -13.24
C ILE A 90 -7.43 -5.43 -14.25
N PRO A 91 -7.90 -6.66 -14.49
CA PRO A 91 -7.27 -7.60 -15.42
C PRO A 91 -6.98 -6.95 -16.78
N GLY A 92 -5.79 -7.21 -17.31
CA GLY A 92 -5.33 -6.65 -18.59
C GLY A 92 -5.05 -5.14 -18.63
N LYS A 93 -5.21 -4.41 -17.51
CA LYS A 93 -5.00 -2.94 -17.46
C LYS A 93 -4.00 -2.52 -16.41
N VAL A 94 -4.20 -2.92 -15.16
CA VAL A 94 -3.33 -2.52 -14.05
C VAL A 94 -3.34 -3.57 -12.95
N ARG A 95 -2.15 -3.85 -12.40
CA ARG A 95 -2.00 -4.58 -11.13
C ARG A 95 -1.22 -3.72 -10.16
N ILE A 96 -1.72 -3.58 -8.93
CA ILE A 96 -1.06 -2.88 -7.84
C ILE A 96 -0.84 -3.87 -6.71
N ILE A 97 0.42 -4.08 -6.35
CA ILE A 97 0.85 -5.05 -5.35
C ILE A 97 1.57 -4.30 -4.23
N PHE A 98 1.03 -4.34 -3.01
CA PHE A 98 1.75 -3.90 -1.82
C PHE A 98 2.71 -4.98 -1.37
N LEU A 99 3.97 -4.60 -1.20
CA LEU A 99 5.06 -5.43 -0.73
C LEU A 99 5.48 -4.93 0.66
N PRO A 100 5.22 -5.68 1.74
CA PRO A 100 5.83 -5.40 3.04
C PRO A 100 7.35 -5.60 2.95
N PRO A 101 8.14 -5.31 4.01
CA PRO A 101 9.57 -5.55 3.99
C PRO A 101 9.86 -7.03 3.70
N ILE A 102 10.47 -7.27 2.53
CA ILE A 102 10.83 -8.60 2.03
C ILE A 102 12.34 -8.65 1.77
N TRP A 103 12.94 -9.78 2.07
CA TRP A 103 14.36 -10.06 1.80
C TRP A 103 14.57 -10.79 0.47
N ASP A 104 13.57 -11.59 0.08
CA ASP A 104 13.57 -12.37 -1.15
C ASP A 104 12.75 -11.68 -2.25
N THR A 105 12.89 -12.16 -3.49
CA THR A 105 12.05 -11.75 -4.61
C THR A 105 10.63 -12.32 -4.48
N ILE A 106 9.71 -11.75 -5.26
CA ILE A 106 8.30 -12.18 -5.33
C ILE A 106 7.94 -12.53 -6.75
N ARG A 107 7.03 -13.49 -6.89
CA ARG A 107 6.50 -13.92 -8.18
C ARG A 107 5.19 -13.21 -8.46
N ILE A 108 5.08 -12.59 -9.62
CA ILE A 108 3.81 -12.15 -10.18
C ILE A 108 3.29 -13.26 -11.07
N VAL A 109 2.10 -13.75 -10.77
CA VAL A 109 1.55 -14.97 -11.38
C VAL A 109 0.27 -14.67 -12.15
N GLY A 110 -0.07 -15.55 -13.09
CA GLY A 110 -1.29 -15.44 -13.89
C GLY A 110 -1.32 -14.18 -14.77
N ILE A 111 -0.17 -13.71 -15.25
CA ILE A 111 -0.09 -12.59 -16.20
C ILE A 111 -0.79 -13.01 -17.50
N GLU A 112 -1.73 -12.19 -17.97
CA GLU A 112 -2.58 -12.54 -19.11
C GLU A 112 -1.77 -12.61 -20.41
N PRO A 113 -1.96 -13.65 -21.25
CA PRO A 113 -1.29 -13.75 -22.54
C PRO A 113 -1.59 -12.55 -23.45
N GLY A 114 -0.55 -12.01 -24.08
CA GLY A 114 -0.68 -10.91 -25.05
C GLY A 114 -0.79 -9.51 -24.44
N VAL A 115 -0.86 -9.37 -23.12
CA VAL A 115 -0.83 -8.06 -22.45
C VAL A 115 0.62 -7.61 -22.28
N ASN A 116 0.90 -6.36 -22.66
CA ASN A 116 2.25 -5.78 -22.60
C ASN A 116 2.37 -4.82 -21.42
N TYR A 117 2.54 -5.35 -20.20
CA TYR A 117 2.72 -4.50 -19.03
C TYR A 117 4.11 -3.84 -19.00
N GLN A 118 4.12 -2.58 -18.57
CA GLN A 118 5.28 -1.88 -18.02
C GLN A 118 5.22 -1.95 -16.50
N ALA A 119 6.37 -2.11 -15.85
CA ALA A 119 6.44 -2.18 -14.39
C ALA A 119 7.29 -1.05 -13.78
N PHE A 120 6.92 -0.65 -12.57
CA PHE A 120 7.72 0.22 -11.71
C PHE A 120 7.47 -0.06 -10.23
N PHE A 121 8.49 0.17 -9.40
CA PHE A 121 8.30 0.29 -7.95
C PHE A 121 7.97 1.73 -7.57
N PHE A 122 7.04 1.90 -6.64
CA PHE A 122 6.66 3.16 -6.03
C PHE A 122 6.92 3.12 -4.54
N ASN A 123 7.65 4.12 -4.04
CA ASN A 123 7.91 4.24 -2.60
C ASN A 123 6.71 4.95 -1.91
N PRO A 124 5.97 4.28 -1.01
CA PRO A 124 4.76 4.84 -0.40
C PRO A 124 5.01 6.02 0.55
N SER A 125 6.27 6.22 0.99
CA SER A 125 6.64 7.34 1.88
C SER A 125 7.10 8.59 1.14
N SER A 126 7.63 8.44 -0.09
CA SER A 126 8.22 9.55 -0.85
C SER A 126 7.61 9.80 -2.23
N ALA A 127 6.76 8.90 -2.72
CA ALA A 127 6.24 8.87 -4.09
C ALA A 127 7.30 8.74 -5.19
N LYS A 128 8.53 8.34 -4.85
CA LYS A 128 9.57 8.08 -5.83
C LYS A 128 9.27 6.79 -6.61
N GLU A 129 9.38 6.88 -7.93
CA GLU A 129 9.19 5.76 -8.85
C GLU A 129 10.52 5.25 -9.40
N TYR A 130 10.62 3.92 -9.51
CA TYR A 130 11.76 3.20 -10.06
C TYR A 130 11.27 2.31 -11.20
N ARG A 131 11.48 2.76 -12.44
CA ARG A 131 11.00 2.05 -13.63
C ARG A 131 11.79 0.76 -13.84
N LEU A 132 11.06 -0.32 -14.02
CA LEU A 132 11.59 -1.64 -14.39
C LEU A 132 11.46 -1.88 -15.89
N GLY A 133 10.53 -1.18 -16.54
CA GLY A 133 10.27 -1.31 -17.97
C GLY A 133 9.35 -2.48 -18.30
N LYS A 134 9.43 -2.97 -19.53
CA LYS A 134 8.51 -3.98 -20.04
C LYS A 134 8.77 -5.30 -19.33
N ILE A 135 7.72 -5.91 -18.77
CA ILE A 135 7.83 -7.24 -18.19
C ILE A 135 7.74 -8.31 -19.27
N VAL A 136 8.45 -9.41 -19.07
CA VAL A 136 8.41 -10.59 -19.94
C VAL A 136 8.12 -11.79 -19.04
N PRO A 137 6.86 -12.21 -18.93
CA PRO A 137 6.53 -13.44 -18.20
C PRO A 137 7.06 -14.66 -18.95
N ASP A 138 7.28 -15.74 -18.22
CA ASP A 138 7.61 -17.04 -18.78
C ASP A 138 6.40 -17.68 -19.48
N THR A 139 6.60 -18.90 -20.02
CA THR A 139 5.56 -19.65 -20.74
C THR A 139 4.36 -20.03 -19.86
N THR A 140 4.46 -19.92 -18.55
CA THR A 140 3.38 -20.19 -17.58
C THR A 140 2.68 -18.93 -17.10
N GLY A 141 3.05 -17.75 -17.62
CA GLY A 141 2.47 -16.48 -17.21
C GLY A 141 3.01 -15.98 -15.87
N VAL A 142 4.21 -16.41 -15.48
CA VAL A 142 4.88 -15.99 -14.25
C VAL A 142 6.04 -15.05 -14.56
N TRP A 143 6.19 -14.00 -13.77
CA TRP A 143 7.31 -13.08 -13.84
C TRP A 143 7.93 -12.91 -12.46
N GLU A 144 9.23 -13.16 -12.36
CA GLU A 144 10.02 -12.92 -11.15
C GLU A 144 10.35 -11.42 -11.06
N ALA A 145 9.78 -10.73 -10.07
CA ALA A 145 10.09 -9.32 -9.86
C ALA A 145 11.50 -9.17 -9.27
N PRO A 146 12.28 -8.15 -9.67
CA PRO A 146 13.60 -7.92 -9.09
C PRO A 146 13.49 -7.49 -7.62
N PHE A 147 14.63 -7.46 -6.93
CA PHE A 147 14.69 -6.94 -5.57
C PHE A 147 14.16 -5.51 -5.49
N THR A 148 13.49 -5.21 -4.38
CA THR A 148 13.06 -3.85 -4.07
C THR A 148 14.29 -2.94 -3.90
N PRO A 149 14.20 -1.63 -4.20
CA PRO A 149 15.36 -0.76 -4.15
C PRO A 149 16.03 -0.65 -2.76
N THR A 150 15.25 -0.81 -1.69
CA THR A 150 15.73 -0.84 -0.29
C THR A 150 14.81 -1.72 0.56
N VAL A 151 15.29 -2.22 1.70
CA VAL A 151 14.43 -2.90 2.69
C VAL A 151 13.40 -1.91 3.23
N GLY A 152 12.11 -2.24 3.08
CA GLY A 152 11.00 -1.41 3.50
C GLY A 152 9.72 -1.74 2.73
N ASP A 153 8.67 -0.95 2.97
CA ASP A 153 7.42 -1.06 2.23
C ASP A 153 7.57 -0.52 0.80
N TRP A 154 7.05 -1.25 -0.17
CA TRP A 154 7.01 -0.84 -1.57
C TRP A 154 5.66 -1.16 -2.20
N ILE A 155 5.33 -0.44 -3.27
CA ILE A 155 4.23 -0.80 -4.15
C ILE A 155 4.82 -1.15 -5.51
N LEU A 156 4.56 -2.35 -6.01
CA LEU A 156 4.85 -2.72 -7.38
C LEU A 156 3.61 -2.48 -8.24
N VAL A 157 3.78 -1.75 -9.33
CA VAL A 157 2.70 -1.47 -10.29
C VAL A 157 3.07 -2.06 -11.64
N LEU A 158 2.13 -2.80 -12.23
CA LEU A 158 2.16 -3.25 -13.62
C LEU A 158 1.03 -2.52 -14.35
N GLU A 159 1.32 -1.77 -15.40
CA GLU A 159 0.34 -1.02 -16.19
C GLU A 159 0.49 -1.31 -17.69
N GLY A 160 -0.64 -1.53 -18.37
CA GLY A 160 -0.71 -1.91 -19.79
C GLY A 160 -0.98 -0.75 -20.74
#